data_AF-T2IAI6-F1
#
_entry.id   AF-T2IAI6-F1
#
_cell.length_a   1.000
_cell.length_b   1.000
_cell.length_c   1.000
_cell.angle_alpha   90.00
_cell.angle_beta   90.00
_cell.angle_gamma   90.00
#
_symmetry.space_group_name_H-M   'P 1'
#
loop_
_entity.id
_entity.type
_entity.pdbx_description
1 polymer ?
#
loop_
_entity_poly.entity_id
_entity_poly.type
_entity_poly.pdbx_seq_one_letter_code
_entity_poly.pdbx_strand_id
1 'polypeptide(L)' 'MGWLIDPDDKSIFVFQTQQTPRVYKADLSNNETPQETLPILDKIELYLTANKIFSW' A
#
# COMPACT_ATOMS: atom_id res chain seq x y z
N MET A 1 -5.34 8.06 -10.25
CA MET A 1 -4.99 7.01 -9.27
C MET A 1 -5.86 7.24 -8.04
N GLY A 2 -6.43 6.19 -7.48
CA GLY A 2 -7.20 6.27 -6.23
C GLY A 2 -6.84 5.10 -5.31
N TRP A 3 -6.85 5.34 -4.01
CA TRP A 3 -6.60 4.31 -2.99
C TRP A 3 -7.86 4.11 -2.15
N LEU A 4 -8.19 2.85 -1.88
CA LEU A 4 -9.13 2.48 -0.81
C LEU A 4 -8.30 1.81 0.28
N ILE A 5 -8.38 2.35 1.49
CA ILE A 5 -7.66 1.85 2.67
C ILE A 5 -8.68 1.11 3.51
N ASP A 6 -8.41 -0.17 3.79
CA ASP A 6 -9.16 -1.00 4.72
C ASP A 6 -8.32 -1.21 6.00
N PRO A 7 -8.63 -0.51 7.09
CA PRO A 7 -7.89 -0.63 8.34
C PRO A 7 -8.08 -1.99 9.04
N ASP A 8 -9.24 -2.63 8.86
CA ASP A 8 -9.59 -3.87 9.55
C ASP A 8 -8.79 -5.05 8.97
N ASP A 9 -8.66 -5.12 7.64
CA ASP A 9 -7.84 -6.12 6.92
C ASP A 9 -6.37 -5.68 6.73
N LYS A 10 -6.02 -4.46 7.17
CA LYS A 10 -4.69 -3.84 6.95
C LYS A 10 -4.25 -3.94 5.49
N SER A 11 -5.16 -3.60 4.59
CA SER A 11 -4.98 -3.71 3.15
C SER A 11 -5.27 -2.40 2.42
N ILE A 12 -4.57 -2.20 1.31
CA ILE A 12 -4.69 -1.03 0.45
C ILE A 12 -4.98 -1.52 -0.97
N PHE A 13 -6.11 -1.11 -1.50
CA PHE A 13 -6.48 -1.33 -2.89
C PHE A 13 -6.07 -0.11 -3.70
N VAL A 14 -5.25 -0.33 -4.73
CA VAL A 14 -4.84 0.71 -5.66
C VAL A 14 -5.59 0.57 -6.97
N PHE A 15 -6.27 1.65 -7.35
CA PHE A 15 -7.03 1.76 -8.58
C PHE A 15 -6.28 2.65 -9.58
N GLN A 16 -6.01 2.08 -10.75
CA GLN A 16 -5.51 2.79 -11.93
C GLN A 16 -6.49 2.60 -13.08
N THR A 17 -6.68 3.64 -13.89
CA THR A 17 -7.57 3.58 -15.06
C THR A 17 -7.16 2.44 -15.98
N GLN A 18 -8.13 1.62 -16.38
CA GLN A 18 -7.95 0.48 -17.30
C GLN A 18 -7.05 -0.64 -16.77
N GLN A 19 -6.83 -0.73 -15.45
CA GLN A 19 -6.11 -1.83 -14.82
C GLN A 19 -6.97 -2.49 -13.75
N THR A 20 -6.81 -3.80 -13.57
CA THR A 20 -7.40 -4.51 -12.44
C THR A 20 -6.85 -3.92 -11.13
N PRO A 21 -7.68 -3.70 -10.10
CA PRO A 21 -7.21 -3.21 -8.82
C PRO A 21 -6.12 -4.12 -8.25
N ARG A 22 -5.07 -3.50 -7.69
CA ARG A 22 -3.97 -4.22 -7.05
C ARG A 22 -4.07 -4.08 -5.54
N VAL A 23 -3.80 -5.15 -4.81
CA VAL A 23 -3.92 -5.19 -3.34
C VAL A 23 -2.55 -5.26 -2.70
N TYR A 24 -2.30 -4.38 -1.74
CA TYR A 24 -1.11 -4.38 -0.90
C TYR A 24 -1.53 -4.68 0.53
N LYS A 25 -0.97 -5.72 1.15
CA LYS A 25 -1.24 -6.08 2.55
C LYS A 25 -0.05 -5.75 3.44
N ALA A 26 -0.33 -5.27 4.63
CA ALA A 26 0.68 -5.12 5.66
C ALA A 26 1.09 -6.50 6.21
N ASP A 27 2.37 -6.82 6.12
CA ASP A 27 2.95 -7.91 6.90
C ASP A 27 3.60 -7.32 8.15
N LEU A 28 2.93 -7.52 9.29
CA LEU A 28 3.40 -7.08 10.61
C LEU A 28 4.05 -8.23 11.38
N SER A 29 4.31 -9.37 10.73
CA SER A 29 5.12 -10.41 11.37
C SER A 29 6.54 -9.86 11.57
N ASN A 30 7.18 -10.23 12.68
CA ASN A 30 8.55 -9.81 13.00
C ASN A 30 9.60 -10.49 12.09
N ASN A 31 9.16 -11.17 11.03
CA ASN A 31 10.03 -11.75 10.04
C ASN A 31 10.29 -10.69 8.96
N GLU A 32 11.54 -10.56 8.53
CA GLU A 32 11.95 -9.63 7.48
C GLU A 32 11.42 -10.10 6.11
N THR A 33 10.12 -9.92 5.87
CA THR A 33 9.53 -10.10 4.54
C THR A 33 9.67 -8.79 3.75
N PRO A 34 10.21 -8.84 2.51
CA PRO A 34 10.30 -7.65 1.66
C PRO A 34 8.91 -7.07 1.38
N GLN A 35 8.69 -5.80 1.75
CA GLN A 35 7.43 -5.12 1.48
C GLN A 35 7.40 -4.49 0.08
N GLU A 36 6.31 -4.70 -0.64
CA GLU A 36 6.09 -3.99 -1.90
C GLU A 36 5.89 -2.49 -1.63
N THR A 37 6.57 -1.66 -2.43
CA THR A 37 6.43 -0.20 -2.37
C THR A 37 5.11 0.20 -3.03
N LEU A 38 4.39 1.12 -2.39
CA LEU A 38 3.15 1.64 -2.94
C LEU A 38 3.45 2.62 -4.09
N PRO A 39 2.64 2.60 -5.17
CA PRO A 39 2.83 3.50 -6.29
C PRO A 39 2.52 4.93 -5.86
N ILE A 40 3.51 5.82 -5.96
CA ILE A 40 3.38 7.24 -5.66
C ILE A 40 2.97 8.05 -6.88
N LEU A 41 2.41 9.24 -6.65
CA LEU A 41 2.24 10.23 -7.71
C LEU A 41 3.62 10.80 -8.07
N ASP A 42 3.96 10.78 -9.37
CA ASP A 42 5.27 11.14 -9.97
C ASP A 42 5.89 12.49 -9.54
N LYS A 43 5.18 13.33 -8.78
CA LYS A 43 5.64 14.63 -8.29
C LYS A 43 5.85 14.71 -6.78
N ILE A 44 5.70 13.59 -6.07
CA ILE A 44 5.90 13.49 -4.63
C ILE A 44 6.89 12.36 -4.38
N GLU A 45 8.11 12.69 -3.92
CA GLU A 45 9.06 11.68 -3.45
C GLU A 45 8.62 11.16 -2.08
N LEU A 46 7.77 10.13 -2.07
CA LEU A 46 7.29 9.49 -0.86
C LEU A 46 7.62 7.99 -0.88
N TYR A 47 8.42 7.52 0.08
CA TYR A 47 8.66 6.08 0.25
C TYR A 47 7.62 5.48 1.21
N LEU A 48 6.44 5.14 0.68
CA LEU A 48 5.34 4.53 1.43
C LEU A 48 5.28 3.01 1.25
N THR A 49 5.06 2.31 2.36
CA THR A 49 4.67 0.89 2.41
C THR A 49 3.38 0.76 3.22
N ALA A 50 2.68 -0.38 3.11
CA ALA A 50 1.46 -0.61 3.88
C ALA A 50 1.71 -0.51 5.40
N ASN A 51 2.83 -1.06 5.91
CA ASN A 51 3.16 -0.95 7.34
C ASN A 51 3.26 0.51 7.82
N LYS A 52 3.84 1.41 7.01
CA LYS A 52 3.95 2.83 7.39
C LYS A 52 2.59 3.52 7.50
N ILE A 53 1.59 3.08 6.73
CA ILE A 53 0.23 3.64 6.76
C ILE A 53 -0.53 3.14 7.99
N PHE A 54 -0.36 1.86 8.35
CA PHE A 54 -1.05 1.25 9.49
C PHE A 54 -0.27 1.34 10.82
N SER A 55 0.82 2.09 10.86
CA SER A 55 1.60 2.35 12.09
C SER A 55 1.13 3.55 12.90
N TRP A 56 0.14 4.30 12.39
CA TRP A 56 -0.50 5.43 13.09
C TRP A 56 -1.72 4.94 13.89
#